data_AF-A0A2E3WT25-F1
#
_entry.id   AF-A0A2E3WT25-F1
#
_cell.length_a   1.000
_cell.length_b   1.000
_cell.length_c   1.000
_cell.angle_alpha   90.00
_cell.angle_beta   90.00
_cell.angle_gamma   90.00
#
_symmetry.space_group_name_H-M   'P 1'
#
loop_
_entity.id
_entity.type
_entity.pdbx_description
1 polymer ?
#
loop_
_entity_poly.entity_id
_entity_poly.type
_entity_poly.pdbx_seq_one_letter_code
_entity_poly.pdbx_strand_id
1 'polypeptide(L)'
;MEQNIENKTPKSTQKKNDSTAIRFDKTFMRQVTRLVDKANKKQFGRKVKPKSILVNLLSLADEKLLEKTIKKSQEESLTQSDRKEMFMRENIAKFKGNKEEFEQKMMELMSGFLSQNQA
;
A
#
# COMPACT_ATOMS: atom_id res chain seq x y z
N MET A 1 -46.87 43.41 -19.65
CA MET A 1 -45.58 43.43 -18.92
C MET A 1 -45.57 42.22 -18.00
N GLU A 2 -44.81 41.21 -18.39
CA GLU A 2 -44.68 39.93 -17.71
C GLU A 2 -43.87 40.09 -16.42
N GLN A 3 -44.34 39.52 -15.31
CA GLN A 3 -43.56 39.39 -14.08
C GLN A 3 -43.02 37.95 -14.01
N ASN A 4 -41.71 37.81 -14.22
CA ASN A 4 -40.96 36.58 -13.97
C ASN A 4 -40.26 36.73 -12.62
N ILE A 5 -40.74 36.02 -11.59
CA ILE A 5 -40.03 35.90 -10.31
C ILE A 5 -39.31 34.55 -10.32
N GLU A 6 -37.98 34.61 -10.44
CA GLU A 6 -37.07 33.47 -10.40
C GLU A 6 -37.16 32.73 -9.06
N ASN A 7 -37.62 31.48 -9.10
CA ASN A 7 -37.44 30.52 -8.01
C ASN A 7 -35.96 30.13 -7.89
N LYS A 8 -35.21 30.84 -7.03
CA LYS A 8 -33.87 30.41 -6.61
C LYS A 8 -33.99 29.37 -5.49
N THR A 9 -33.94 28.10 -5.86
CA THR A 9 -33.70 27.00 -4.92
C THR A 9 -32.28 27.10 -4.33
N PRO A 10 -32.10 26.96 -3.00
CA PRO A 10 -30.77 26.98 -2.40
C PRO A 10 -30.01 25.72 -2.80
N LYS A 11 -28.80 25.90 -3.36
CA LYS A 11 -27.88 24.81 -3.67
C LYS A 11 -27.52 24.08 -2.38
N SER A 12 -28.04 22.86 -2.23
CA SER A 12 -27.61 21.89 -1.24
C SER A 12 -26.10 21.67 -1.36
N THR A 13 -25.33 22.13 -0.37
CA THR A 13 -23.92 21.78 -0.18
C THR A 13 -23.82 20.33 0.29
N GLN A 14 -23.99 19.39 -0.64
CA GLN A 14 -23.62 18.00 -0.40
C GLN A 14 -22.08 17.92 -0.32
N LYS A 15 -21.58 17.53 0.85
CA LYS A 15 -20.20 17.09 1.06
C LYS A 15 -19.88 16.05 -0.03
N LYS A 16 -18.99 16.39 -0.96
CA LYS A 16 -18.53 15.46 -1.99
C LYS A 16 -17.76 14.35 -1.28
N ASN A 17 -18.34 13.15 -1.23
CA ASN A 17 -17.56 11.95 -0.97
C ASN A 17 -16.65 11.78 -2.17
N ASP A 18 -15.41 12.26 -2.06
CA ASP A 18 -14.37 12.06 -3.07
C ASP A 18 -13.97 10.58 -3.07
N SER A 19 -14.83 9.75 -3.65
CA SER A 19 -14.57 8.35 -3.90
C SER A 19 -13.69 8.25 -5.14
N THR A 20 -12.38 8.34 -4.98
CA THR A 20 -11.44 8.00 -6.05
C THR A 20 -11.55 6.50 -6.35
N ALA A 21 -11.78 6.14 -7.60
CA ALA A 21 -11.83 4.73 -8.00
C ALA A 21 -10.44 4.11 -7.86
N ILE A 22 -10.31 3.10 -6.99
CA ILE A 22 -9.08 2.31 -6.86
C ILE A 22 -9.03 1.30 -8.01
N ARG A 23 -8.00 1.40 -8.86
CA ARG A 23 -7.76 0.45 -9.95
C ARG A 23 -6.83 -0.65 -9.47
N PHE A 24 -7.20 -1.89 -9.74
CA PHE A 24 -6.34 -3.05 -9.50
C PHE A 24 -5.77 -3.57 -10.81
N ASP A 25 -4.58 -4.17 -10.75
CA ASP A 25 -3.98 -4.81 -11.91
C ASP A 25 -4.74 -6.07 -12.35
N LYS A 26 -4.41 -6.57 -13.54
CA LYS A 26 -5.06 -7.74 -14.13
C LYS A 26 -4.80 -9.02 -13.33
N THR A 27 -3.66 -9.13 -12.67
CA THR A 27 -3.25 -10.31 -11.90
C THR A 27 -4.11 -10.43 -10.66
N PHE A 28 -4.26 -9.34 -9.90
CA PHE A 28 -5.13 -9.25 -8.75
C PHE A 28 -6.59 -9.50 -9.14
N MET A 29 -7.08 -8.86 -10.22
CA MET A 29 -8.46 -9.06 -10.66
C MET A 29 -8.77 -10.53 -11.00
N ARG A 30 -7.82 -11.26 -11.59
CA ARG A 30 -7.96 -12.72 -11.83
C ARG A 30 -8.08 -13.51 -10.52
N GLN A 31 -7.32 -13.15 -9.48
CA GLN A 31 -7.41 -13.79 -8.18
C GLN A 31 -8.79 -13.55 -7.55
N VAL A 32 -9.28 -12.32 -7.59
CA VAL A 32 -10.62 -11.97 -7.08
C VAL A 32 -11.71 -12.71 -7.84
N THR A 33 -11.64 -12.81 -9.17
CA THR A 33 -12.61 -13.60 -9.96
C THR A 33 -12.66 -15.05 -9.52
N ARG A 34 -11.51 -15.72 -9.31
CA ARG A 34 -11.48 -17.10 -8.82
C ARG A 34 -12.14 -17.28 -7.46
N LEU A 35 -11.98 -16.30 -6.55
CA LEU A 35 -12.65 -16.30 -5.25
C LEU A 35 -14.17 -16.18 -5.39
N VAL A 36 -14.62 -15.30 -6.28
CA VAL A 36 -16.05 -15.12 -6.58
C VAL A 36 -16.65 -16.36 -7.20
N ASP A 37 -15.96 -17.01 -8.15
CA ASP A 37 -16.42 -18.25 -8.77
C ASP A 37 -16.55 -19.35 -7.72
N LYS A 38 -15.59 -19.49 -6.81
CA LYS A 38 -15.66 -20.44 -5.68
C LYS A 38 -16.86 -20.13 -4.78
N ALA A 39 -17.06 -18.87 -4.41
CA ALA A 39 -18.15 -18.44 -3.53
C ALA A 39 -19.54 -18.65 -4.16
N ASN A 40 -19.63 -18.60 -5.50
CA ASN A 40 -20.89 -18.75 -6.24
C ASN A 40 -21.26 -20.20 -6.57
N LYS A 41 -20.48 -21.19 -6.15
CA LYS A 41 -20.87 -22.62 -6.20
C LYS A 41 -21.89 -23.02 -5.13
N LYS A 42 -22.37 -22.06 -4.32
CA LYS A 42 -23.39 -22.29 -3.30
C LYS A 42 -24.72 -22.74 -3.92
N GLN A 43 -25.48 -23.54 -3.17
CA GLN A 43 -26.70 -24.18 -3.67
C GLN A 43 -27.86 -23.22 -3.95
N PHE A 44 -27.94 -22.08 -3.23
CA PHE A 44 -29.05 -21.15 -3.37
C PHE A 44 -28.66 -19.68 -3.13
N GLY A 45 -29.54 -18.77 -3.56
CA GLY A 45 -29.44 -17.33 -3.32
C GLY A 45 -28.75 -16.54 -4.43
N ARG A 46 -28.64 -15.22 -4.21
CA ARG A 46 -28.06 -14.29 -5.20
C ARG A 46 -26.55 -14.46 -5.34
N LYS A 47 -26.02 -14.13 -6.53
CA LYS A 47 -24.58 -14.13 -6.79
C LYS A 47 -23.83 -13.19 -5.84
N VAL A 48 -22.75 -13.70 -5.26
CA VAL A 48 -21.76 -12.95 -4.48
C VAL A 48 -20.99 -12.02 -5.42
N LYS A 49 -20.88 -10.74 -5.06
CA LYS A 49 -20.13 -9.73 -5.81
C LYS A 49 -18.69 -9.63 -5.28
N PRO A 50 -17.68 -9.29 -6.13
CA PRO A 50 -16.30 -9.06 -5.70
C PRO A 50 -16.18 -8.14 -4.49
N LYS A 51 -16.89 -7.01 -4.50
CA LYS A 51 -16.91 -6.02 -3.41
C LYS A 51 -17.25 -6.66 -2.05
N SER A 52 -18.23 -7.56 -2.01
CA SER A 52 -18.65 -8.20 -0.75
C SER A 52 -17.55 -9.06 -0.16
N ILE A 53 -16.77 -9.76 -0.99
CA ILE A 53 -15.63 -10.55 -0.51
C ILE A 53 -14.56 -9.65 0.09
N LEU A 54 -14.18 -8.57 -0.60
CA LEU A 54 -13.15 -7.64 -0.12
C LEU A 54 -13.55 -6.94 1.18
N VAL A 55 -14.81 -6.48 1.27
CA VAL A 55 -15.33 -5.86 2.50
C VAL A 55 -15.32 -6.87 3.65
N ASN A 56 -15.76 -8.11 3.41
CA ASN A 56 -15.77 -9.14 4.45
C ASN A 56 -14.36 -9.53 4.90
N LEU A 57 -13.38 -9.56 3.98
CA LEU A 57 -11.98 -9.79 4.35
C LEU A 57 -11.46 -8.71 5.30
N LEU A 58 -11.77 -7.44 5.04
CA LEU A 58 -11.39 -6.33 5.92
C LEU A 58 -12.12 -6.39 7.26
N SER A 59 -13.41 -6.75 7.28
CA SER A 59 -14.16 -6.83 8.54
C SER A 59 -13.75 -8.01 9.42
N LEU A 60 -13.18 -9.06 8.83
CA LEU A 60 -12.70 -10.25 9.55
C LEU A 60 -11.22 -10.17 9.92
N ALA A 61 -10.49 -9.16 9.42
CA ALA A 61 -9.10 -8.96 9.77
C ALA A 61 -8.99 -8.48 11.22
N ASP A 62 -8.16 -9.15 12.01
CA ASP A 62 -7.80 -8.67 13.33
C ASP A 62 -6.75 -7.54 13.25
N GLU A 63 -6.61 -6.78 14.34
CA GLU A 63 -5.71 -5.63 14.40
C GLU A 63 -4.25 -6.01 14.17
N LYS A 64 -3.82 -7.17 14.65
CA LYS A 64 -2.46 -7.68 14.47
C LYS A 64 -2.15 -7.98 13.00
N LEU A 65 -3.11 -8.52 12.26
CA LEU A 65 -3.01 -8.76 10.83
C LEU A 65 -2.95 -7.44 10.08
N LEU A 66 -3.82 -6.48 10.44
CA LEU A 66 -3.83 -5.15 9.84
C LEU A 66 -2.50 -4.42 10.02
N GLU A 67 -1.92 -4.45 11.23
CA GLU A 67 -0.59 -3.88 11.49
C GLU A 67 0.50 -4.50 10.62
N LYS A 68 0.51 -5.84 10.49
CA LYS A 68 1.46 -6.54 9.63
C LYS A 68 1.28 -6.15 8.16
N THR A 69 0.04 -6.03 7.70
CA THR A 69 -0.26 -5.61 6.33
C THR A 69 0.22 -4.17 6.09
N ILE A 70 -0.04 -3.26 7.03
CA ILE A 70 0.43 -1.87 6.94
C ILE A 70 1.95 -1.80 6.87
N LYS A 71 2.65 -2.49 7.78
CA LYS A 71 4.13 -2.53 7.78
C LYS A 71 4.69 -3.06 6.47
N LYS A 72 4.13 -4.18 5.97
CA LYS A 72 4.53 -4.74 4.69
C LYS A 72 4.33 -3.73 3.55
N SER A 73 3.18 -3.06 3.49
CA SER A 73 2.91 -2.05 2.46
C SER A 73 3.86 -0.86 2.55
N GLN A 74 4.23 -0.44 3.77
CA GLN A 74 5.23 0.60 3.99
C GLN A 74 6.60 0.15 3.46
N GLU A 75 7.06 -1.05 3.80
CA GLU A 75 8.34 -1.62 3.34
C GLU A 75 8.41 -1.78 1.81
N GLU A 76 7.33 -2.24 1.19
CA GLU A 76 7.22 -2.40 -0.27
C GLU A 76 7.19 -1.05 -1.01
N SER A 77 6.72 0.01 -0.35
CA SER A 77 6.70 1.36 -0.92
C SER A 77 8.07 2.06 -0.91
N LEU A 78 9.03 1.56 -0.13
CA LEU A 78 10.37 2.17 -0.03
C LEU A 78 11.16 1.99 -1.32
N THR A 79 11.66 3.10 -1.85
CA THR A 79 12.63 3.10 -2.96
C THR A 79 13.99 2.61 -2.48
N GLN A 80 14.89 2.30 -3.42
CA GLN A 80 16.27 1.95 -3.08
C GLN A 80 17.01 3.09 -2.37
N SER A 81 16.68 4.35 -2.71
CA SER A 81 17.24 5.51 -2.03
C SER A 81 16.78 5.56 -0.57
N ASP A 82 15.49 5.35 -0.32
CA ASP A 82 14.93 5.35 1.05
C ASP A 82 15.58 4.25 1.90
N ARG A 83 15.73 3.06 1.32
CA ARG A 83 16.39 1.93 1.99
C ARG A 83 17.85 2.24 2.33
N LYS A 84 18.60 2.85 1.40
CA LYS A 84 19.97 3.28 1.64
C LYS A 84 20.02 4.31 2.77
N GLU A 85 19.15 5.31 2.75
CA GLU A 85 19.13 6.34 3.79
C GLU A 85 18.77 5.77 5.16
N MET A 86 17.77 4.89 5.26
CA MET A 86 17.42 4.22 6.51
C MET A 86 18.60 3.42 7.05
N PHE A 87 19.27 2.64 6.20
CA PHE A 87 20.48 1.90 6.57
C PHE A 87 21.57 2.85 7.11
N MET A 88 21.82 3.96 6.43
CA MET A 88 22.81 4.94 6.87
C MET A 88 22.43 5.54 8.22
N ARG A 89 21.18 5.97 8.42
CA ARG A 89 20.71 6.56 9.69
C ARG A 89 20.84 5.58 10.86
N GLU A 90 20.41 4.33 10.68
CA GLU A 90 20.46 3.30 11.73
C GLU A 90 21.89 2.93 12.11
N ASN A 91 22.81 2.88 11.15
CA ASN A 91 24.17 2.45 11.38
C ASN A 91 25.11 3.60 11.75
N ILE A 92 24.91 4.82 11.25
CA ILE A 92 25.63 6.01 11.73
C ILE A 92 25.33 6.25 13.21
N ALA A 93 24.08 6.06 13.66
CA ALA A 93 23.77 6.19 15.08
C ALA A 93 24.54 5.19 15.97
N LYS A 94 24.91 4.04 15.43
CA LYS A 94 25.69 3.00 16.12
C LYS A 94 27.21 3.15 15.90
N PHE A 95 27.59 3.77 14.80
CA PHE A 95 28.95 4.05 14.42
C PHE A 95 29.38 5.37 15.05
N LYS A 96 30.34 5.32 15.98
CA LYS A 96 30.88 6.54 16.63
C LYS A 96 31.79 7.32 15.67
N GLY A 97 31.23 7.88 14.61
CA GLY A 97 31.95 8.61 13.56
C GLY A 97 31.00 9.37 12.65
N ASN A 98 31.55 10.13 11.71
CA ASN A 98 30.77 10.91 10.76
C ASN A 98 30.32 10.06 9.55
N LYS A 99 29.46 10.63 8.70
CA LYS A 99 28.93 9.92 7.53
C LYS A 99 30.03 9.46 6.57
N GLU A 100 31.04 10.28 6.32
CA GLU A 100 32.12 9.98 5.38
C GLU A 100 33.01 8.83 5.89
N GLU A 101 33.33 8.83 7.19
CA GLU A 101 34.06 7.74 7.85
C GLU A 101 33.28 6.42 7.81
N PHE A 102 31.96 6.48 7.97
CA PHE A 102 31.11 5.29 7.85
C PHE A 102 31.09 4.77 6.40
N GLU A 103 30.98 5.65 5.40
CA GLU A 103 31.00 5.26 3.99
C GLU A 103 32.34 4.64 3.58
N GLN A 104 33.46 5.22 4.03
CA GLN A 104 34.80 4.66 3.78
C GLN A 104 34.95 3.26 4.40
N LYS A 105 34.53 3.08 5.65
CA LYS A 105 34.61 1.77 6.32
C LYS A 105 33.72 0.72 5.66
N MET A 106 32.54 1.11 5.19
CA MET A 106 31.66 0.22 4.42
C MET A 106 32.29 -0.17 3.08
N MET A 107 32.95 0.76 2.37
CA MET A 107 33.68 0.46 1.14
C MET A 107 34.85 -0.51 1.38
N GLU A 108 35.61 -0.31 2.46
CA GLU A 108 36.72 -1.20 2.84
C GLU A 108 36.23 -2.62 3.15
N LEU A 109 35.16 -2.75 3.95
CA LEU A 109 34.53 -4.04 4.28
C LEU A 109 34.01 -4.76 3.04
N MET A 110 33.34 -4.04 2.14
CA MET A 110 32.82 -4.59 0.89
C MET A 110 33.96 -5.03 -0.04
N SER A 111 35.04 -4.25 -0.14
CA SER A 111 36.23 -4.61 -0.92
C SER A 111 36.87 -5.89 -0.36
N GLY A 112 37.03 -5.99 0.96
CA GLY A 112 37.55 -7.18 1.61
C GLY A 112 36.69 -8.43 1.35
N PHE A 113 35.36 -8.31 1.49
CA PHE A 113 34.43 -9.40 1.22
C PHE A 113 34.47 -9.87 -0.25
N LEU A 114 34.50 -8.94 -1.20
CA LEU A 114 34.57 -9.27 -2.62
C LEU A 114 35.92 -9.90 -3.00
N SER A 115 37.03 -9.47 -2.39
CA SER A 115 38.34 -10.08 -2.60
C SER A 115 38.47 -11.50 -2.03
N GLN A 116 37.73 -11.82 -0.96
CA GLN A 116 37.74 -13.16 -0.35
C GLN A 116 36.86 -14.17 -1.12
N ASN A 117 35.84 -13.70 -1.84
CA ASN A 117 34.92 -14.54 -2.61
C ASN A 117 35.31 -14.74 -4.09
N GLN A 118 36.53 -14.38 -4.50
CA GLN A 118 37.09 -14.66 -5.84
C GLN A 118 37.93 -15.95 -5.90
N ALA A 119 37.72 -16.90 -5.00
CA ALA A 119 38.35 -18.23 -5.03
C ALA A 119 37.38 -19.33 -5.49
#